data_AF-C6LHV4-F1
#
_entry.id   AF-C6LHV4-F1
#
_cell.length_a   1.000
_cell.length_b   1.000
_cell.length_c   1.000
_cell.angle_alpha   90.00
_cell.angle_beta   90.00
_cell.angle_gamma   90.00
#
_symmetry.space_group_name_H-M   'P 1'
#
loop_
_entity.id
_entity.type
_entity.pdbx_description
1 polymer ?
#
loop_
_entity_poly.entity_id
_entity_poly.type
_entity_poly.pdbx_seq_one_letter_code
_entity_poly.pdbx_strand_id
1 'polypeptide(L)'
;MTRAYQEIYLSKAQAVMGDAFDYAVNTCAIPGTDFVKLFIASSVSKRMENGEPAYLAGKSGIEIVREIVAETRGQELQIEPQEHFGRSKEYWIGWAVAYYQWYSGRKYCDIFKVLSFEDLQKMYYTLHEADITKFVDIVDSKIKEYFSETNLKRIRTAYGFTQAELAERSGVSLRSIQMYEQRNKNINKASADSMYSLARALGCTMEDLIER
;
A
#
# COMPACT_ATOMS: atom_id res chain seq x y z
N MET A 1 -3.67 15.47 0.10
CA MET A 1 -3.79 14.15 0.74
C MET A 1 -3.13 14.22 2.11
N THR A 2 -3.73 13.60 3.12
CA THR A 2 -3.07 13.40 4.41
C THR A 2 -2.00 12.33 4.23
N ARG A 3 -0.79 12.59 4.73
CA ARG A 3 0.31 11.61 4.71
C ARG A 3 -0.03 10.44 5.63
N ALA A 4 0.51 9.25 5.34
CA ALA A 4 0.24 8.05 6.14
C ALA A 4 0.63 8.23 7.62
N TYR A 5 1.76 8.92 7.86
CA TYR A 5 2.32 9.17 9.18
C TYR A 5 3.20 10.43 9.16
N GLN A 6 3.71 10.84 10.34
CA GLN A 6 4.53 12.04 10.47
C GLN A 6 5.84 11.94 9.68
N GLU A 7 6.21 13.02 8.99
CA GLU A 7 7.38 13.09 8.10
C GLU A 7 8.71 12.77 8.81
N ILE A 8 8.79 13.00 10.13
CA ILE A 8 9.98 12.68 10.93
C ILE A 8 10.41 11.21 10.84
N TYR A 9 9.46 10.30 10.54
CA TYR A 9 9.75 8.87 10.38
C TYR A 9 10.06 8.47 8.94
N LEU A 10 9.83 9.35 7.95
CA LEU A 10 9.91 9.00 6.53
C LEU A 10 11.28 8.45 6.15
N SER A 11 12.35 9.18 6.45
CA SER A 11 13.70 8.76 6.08
C SER A 11 14.08 7.40 6.65
N LYS A 12 13.67 7.11 7.89
CA LYS A 12 13.90 5.81 8.54
C LYS A 12 13.04 4.71 7.92
N ALA A 13 11.76 4.97 7.68
CA ALA A 13 10.86 4.00 7.05
C ALA A 13 11.35 3.60 5.65
N GLN A 14 11.85 4.56 4.86
CA GLN A 14 12.43 4.27 3.56
C GLN A 14 13.72 3.45 3.65
N ALA A 15 14.59 3.75 4.62
CA ALA A 15 15.81 2.98 4.85
C ALA A 15 15.49 1.54 5.28
N VAL A 16 14.63 1.36 6.28
CA VAL A 16 14.19 0.05 6.78
C VAL A 16 13.56 -0.78 5.66
N MET A 17 12.70 -0.19 4.84
CA MET A 17 12.08 -0.90 3.71
C MET A 17 13.09 -1.24 2.62
N GLY A 18 14.02 -0.32 2.33
CA GLY A 18 15.12 -0.59 1.39
C GLY A 18 16.00 -1.74 1.86
N ASP A 19 16.46 -1.70 3.10
CA ASP A 19 17.27 -2.75 3.71
C ASP A 19 16.54 -4.10 3.73
N ALA A 20 15.23 -4.10 3.99
CA ALA A 20 14.43 -5.32 3.97
C ALA A 20 14.36 -5.96 2.56
N PHE A 21 14.12 -5.16 1.52
CA PHE A 21 14.13 -5.67 0.14
C PHE A 21 15.50 -6.16 -0.29
N ASP A 22 16.55 -5.41 0.02
CA ASP A 22 17.93 -5.81 -0.28
C ASP A 22 18.28 -7.13 0.41
N TYR A 23 18.09 -7.22 1.72
CA TYR A 23 18.41 -8.43 2.48
C TYR A 23 17.59 -9.64 2.02
N ALA A 24 16.29 -9.48 1.76
CA ALA A 24 15.44 -10.58 1.32
C ALA A 24 15.89 -11.14 -0.05
N VAL A 25 16.20 -10.26 -1.01
CA VAL A 25 16.49 -10.69 -2.37
C VAL A 25 17.95 -11.06 -2.55
N ASN A 26 18.87 -10.18 -2.13
CA ASN A 26 20.29 -10.33 -2.41
C ASN A 26 21.00 -11.23 -1.40
N THR A 27 20.57 -11.26 -0.12
CA THR A 27 21.19 -12.10 0.92
C THR A 27 20.42 -13.40 1.13
N CYS A 28 19.09 -13.35 1.24
CA CYS A 28 18.27 -14.54 1.50
C CYS A 28 17.88 -15.31 0.23
N ALA A 29 18.24 -14.82 -0.96
CA ALA A 29 17.89 -15.41 -2.25
C ALA A 29 16.38 -15.65 -2.44
N ILE A 30 15.53 -14.83 -1.82
CA ILE A 30 14.08 -14.86 -2.02
C ILE A 30 13.77 -14.06 -3.29
N PRO A 31 13.13 -14.63 -4.32
CA PRO A 31 12.73 -13.87 -5.50
C PRO A 31 11.92 -12.64 -5.10
N GLY A 32 12.22 -11.46 -5.66
CA GLY A 32 11.57 -10.22 -5.23
C GLY A 32 10.05 -10.23 -5.41
N THR A 33 9.53 -10.89 -6.44
CA THR A 33 8.10 -11.13 -6.60
C THR A 33 7.48 -11.96 -5.49
N ASP A 34 8.21 -12.94 -4.97
CA ASP A 34 7.74 -13.74 -3.85
C ASP A 34 7.87 -12.96 -2.55
N PHE A 35 8.96 -12.20 -2.36
CA PHE A 35 9.09 -11.34 -1.18
C PHE A 35 7.96 -10.31 -1.09
N VAL A 36 7.55 -9.70 -2.20
CA VAL A 36 6.36 -8.81 -2.24
C VAL A 36 5.11 -9.53 -1.74
N LYS A 37 4.85 -10.77 -2.17
CA LYS A 37 3.69 -11.56 -1.71
C LYS A 37 3.78 -11.84 -0.21
N LEU A 38 4.95 -12.24 0.29
CA LEU A 38 5.16 -12.48 1.72
C LEU A 38 4.95 -11.19 2.53
N PHE A 39 5.53 -10.07 2.10
CA PHE A 39 5.36 -8.77 2.75
C PHE A 39 3.89 -8.36 2.82
N ILE A 40 3.15 -8.45 1.71
CA ILE A 40 1.71 -8.13 1.67
C ILE A 40 0.91 -9.07 2.57
N ALA A 41 1.29 -10.35 2.68
CA ALA A 41 0.60 -11.31 3.55
C ALA A 41 0.88 -11.05 5.04
N SER A 42 2.11 -10.65 5.40
CA SER A 42 2.55 -10.41 6.78
C SER A 42 1.81 -9.27 7.48
N SER A 43 1.82 -9.26 8.81
CA SER A 43 1.31 -8.16 9.65
C SER A 43 2.15 -6.89 9.48
N VAL A 44 3.45 -7.05 9.18
CA VAL A 44 4.42 -5.95 8.97
C VAL A 44 3.91 -4.89 8.00
N SER A 45 3.37 -5.30 6.84
CA SER A 45 2.86 -4.33 5.84
C SER A 45 1.80 -3.39 6.41
N LYS A 46 0.88 -3.93 7.23
CA LYS A 46 -0.21 -3.18 7.89
C LYS A 46 0.33 -2.27 8.99
N ARG A 47 1.34 -2.72 9.72
CA ARG A 47 1.96 -1.94 10.81
C ARG A 47 2.75 -0.76 10.27
N MET A 48 3.48 -0.97 9.17
CA MET A 48 4.19 0.10 8.47
C MET A 48 3.23 1.11 7.83
N GLU A 49 2.19 0.67 7.12
CA GLU A 49 1.26 1.61 6.47
C GLU A 49 0.43 2.43 7.47
N ASN A 50 0.18 1.90 8.67
CA ASN A 50 -0.44 2.61 9.80
C ASN A 50 0.54 3.48 10.60
N GLY A 51 1.83 3.44 10.26
CA GLY A 51 2.86 4.27 10.85
C GLY A 51 3.31 3.88 12.25
N GLU A 52 3.28 2.59 12.60
CA GLU A 52 3.73 2.11 13.91
C GLU A 52 5.24 2.37 14.10
N PRO A 53 5.67 3.19 15.10
CA PRO A 53 7.07 3.61 15.23
C PRO A 53 8.07 2.45 15.34
N ALA A 54 7.67 1.34 15.95
CA ALA A 54 8.49 0.13 16.06
C ALA A 54 8.90 -0.42 14.68
N TYR A 55 8.03 -0.31 13.67
CA TYR A 55 8.27 -0.83 12.32
C TYR A 55 8.84 0.23 11.37
N LEU A 56 8.60 1.52 11.66
CA LEU A 56 9.19 2.61 10.88
C LEU A 56 10.64 2.91 11.25
N ALA A 57 11.00 2.72 12.54
CA ALA A 57 12.26 3.21 13.08
C ALA A 57 12.87 2.34 14.19
N GLY A 58 12.14 1.35 14.71
CA GLY A 58 12.61 0.51 15.83
C GLY A 58 13.28 -0.79 15.41
N LYS A 59 12.83 -1.41 14.31
CA LYS A 59 13.37 -2.65 13.74
C LYS A 59 14.30 -2.34 12.57
N SER A 60 15.35 -3.14 12.43
CA SER A 60 16.18 -3.19 11.23
C SER A 60 15.44 -3.88 10.07
N GLY A 61 15.87 -3.64 8.82
CA GLY A 61 15.33 -4.35 7.66
C GLY A 61 15.47 -5.88 7.77
N ILE A 62 16.54 -6.36 8.41
CA ILE A 62 16.77 -7.79 8.66
C ILE A 62 15.72 -8.37 9.60
N GLU A 63 15.44 -7.70 10.72
CA GLU A 63 14.40 -8.13 11.67
C GLU A 63 13.03 -8.15 11.01
N ILE A 64 12.75 -7.16 10.14
CA ILE A 64 11.53 -7.11 9.34
C ILE A 64 11.41 -8.34 8.45
N VAL A 65 12.44 -8.72 7.70
CA VAL A 65 12.42 -9.90 6.81
C VAL A 65 12.27 -11.19 7.61
N ARG A 66 12.98 -11.32 8.74
CA ARG A 66 12.87 -12.48 9.63
C ARG A 66 11.45 -12.65 10.14
N GLU A 67 10.82 -11.56 10.56
CA GLU A 67 9.43 -11.56 11.03
C GLU A 67 8.45 -11.91 9.90
N ILE A 68 8.62 -11.33 8.71
CA ILE A 68 7.80 -11.65 7.53
C ILE A 68 7.86 -13.15 7.24
N VAL A 69 9.06 -13.75 7.21
CA VAL A 69 9.22 -15.18 6.91
C VAL A 69 8.70 -16.06 8.04
N ALA A 70 8.90 -15.68 9.30
CA ALA A 70 8.34 -16.40 10.44
C ALA A 70 6.81 -16.42 10.37
N GLU A 71 6.17 -15.28 10.14
CA GLU A 71 4.70 -15.17 10.07
C GLU A 71 4.12 -15.91 8.86
N THR A 72 4.78 -15.85 7.69
CA THR A 72 4.19 -16.32 6.43
C THR A 72 4.59 -17.73 6.03
N ARG A 73 5.78 -18.19 6.44
CA ARG A 73 6.30 -19.52 6.12
C ARG A 73 6.39 -20.43 7.36
N GLY A 74 6.24 -19.90 8.57
CA GLY A 74 6.44 -20.67 9.81
C GLY A 74 7.89 -21.12 9.99
N GLN A 75 8.85 -20.36 9.45
CA GLN A 75 10.28 -20.70 9.42
C GLN A 75 11.10 -19.60 10.07
N GLU A 76 12.18 -19.98 10.77
CA GLU A 76 13.18 -19.03 11.23
C GLU A 76 14.27 -18.84 10.17
N LEU A 77 14.48 -17.59 9.76
CA LEU A 77 15.56 -17.20 8.86
C LEU A 77 16.88 -17.07 9.64
N GLN A 78 17.75 -18.07 9.48
CA GLN A 78 19.09 -18.11 10.11
C GLN A 78 20.21 -17.76 9.13
N ILE A 79 19.95 -16.84 8.20
CA ILE A 79 20.96 -16.37 7.24
C ILE A 79 21.70 -15.18 7.86
N GLU A 80 23.00 -15.32 8.01
CA GLU A 80 23.86 -14.23 8.51
C GLU A 80 23.85 -13.06 7.53
N PRO A 81 23.65 -11.82 8.01
CA PRO A 81 23.72 -10.63 7.17
C PRO A 81 25.11 -10.48 6.53
N GLN A 82 25.13 -10.08 5.26
CA GLN A 82 26.37 -9.68 4.59
C GLN A 82 26.52 -8.16 4.64
N GLU A 83 27.73 -7.67 4.90
CA GLU A 83 28.00 -6.24 4.79
C GLU A 83 27.92 -5.80 3.33
N HIS A 84 26.90 -5.00 3.01
CA HIS A 84 26.74 -4.39 1.70
C HIS A 84 26.69 -2.87 1.86
N PHE A 85 27.75 -2.19 1.42
CA PHE A 85 27.86 -0.73 1.54
C PHE A 85 27.15 0.04 0.41
N GLY A 86 26.69 -0.66 -0.64
CA GLY A 86 25.97 -0.09 -1.77
C GLY A 86 24.46 0.01 -1.53
N ARG A 87 23.78 0.89 -2.26
CA ARG A 87 22.32 0.85 -2.39
C ARG A 87 21.98 0.05 -3.64
N SER A 88 21.52 -1.18 -3.44
CA SER A 88 21.11 -2.03 -4.55
C SER A 88 19.84 -1.50 -5.23
N LYS A 89 19.52 -2.10 -6.37
CA LYS A 89 18.24 -1.88 -7.05
C LYS A 89 17.07 -2.23 -6.13
N GLU A 90 17.20 -3.32 -5.39
CA GLU A 90 16.22 -3.82 -4.43
C GLU A 90 16.03 -2.84 -3.27
N TYR A 91 17.12 -2.27 -2.76
CA TYR A 91 17.06 -1.19 -1.77
C TYR A 91 16.26 -0.01 -2.30
N TRP A 92 16.54 0.46 -3.52
CA TRP A 92 15.81 1.58 -4.11
C TRP A 92 14.32 1.27 -4.27
N ILE A 93 13.95 0.03 -4.64
CA ILE A 93 12.55 -0.39 -4.74
C ILE A 93 11.84 -0.24 -3.39
N GLY A 94 12.42 -0.78 -2.32
CA GLY A 94 11.86 -0.64 -0.97
C GLY A 94 11.75 0.83 -0.55
N TRP A 95 12.81 1.61 -0.78
CA TRP A 95 12.90 3.03 -0.47
C TRP A 95 11.84 3.88 -1.20
N ALA A 96 11.63 3.62 -2.50
CA ALA A 96 10.69 4.36 -3.33
C ALA A 96 9.23 3.99 -3.02
N VAL A 97 8.95 2.69 -2.81
CA VAL A 97 7.60 2.24 -2.46
C VAL A 97 7.19 2.75 -1.07
N ALA A 98 8.09 2.76 -0.09
CA ALA A 98 7.84 3.35 1.22
C ALA A 98 7.52 4.85 1.13
N TYR A 99 8.24 5.59 0.26
CA TYR A 99 7.91 6.99 0.00
C TYR A 99 6.51 7.16 -0.55
N TYR A 100 6.16 6.38 -1.58
CA TYR A 100 4.85 6.51 -2.23
C TYR A 100 3.71 6.11 -1.30
N GLN A 101 3.93 5.08 -0.47
CA GLN A 101 2.99 4.69 0.58
C GLN A 101 2.75 5.86 1.54
N TRP A 102 3.81 6.47 2.07
CA TRP A 102 3.69 7.64 2.93
C TRP A 102 3.01 8.83 2.24
N TYR A 103 3.39 9.10 0.99
CA TYR A 103 2.90 10.22 0.19
C TYR A 103 1.39 10.10 -0.05
N SER A 104 0.93 8.93 -0.51
CA SER A 104 -0.45 8.68 -0.94
C SER A 104 -1.36 8.19 0.18
N GLY A 105 -0.77 7.69 1.28
CA GLY A 105 -1.47 6.97 2.33
C GLY A 105 -1.96 5.58 1.92
N ARG A 106 -1.77 5.15 0.66
CA ARG A 106 -2.31 3.90 0.10
C ARG A 106 -1.80 2.67 0.84
N LYS A 107 -2.58 1.58 0.81
CA LYS A 107 -2.12 0.31 1.36
C LYS A 107 -1.04 -0.27 0.46
N TYR A 108 -0.05 -0.95 1.01
CA TYR A 108 1.00 -1.59 0.19
C TYR A 108 0.40 -2.59 -0.80
N CYS A 109 -0.64 -3.33 -0.40
CA CYS A 109 -1.33 -4.26 -1.27
C CYS A 109 -1.94 -3.60 -2.52
N ASP A 110 -2.39 -2.35 -2.42
CA ASP A 110 -2.97 -1.63 -3.56
C ASP A 110 -1.89 -1.06 -4.48
N ILE A 111 -0.75 -0.66 -3.93
CA ILE A 111 0.41 -0.23 -4.71
C ILE A 111 0.94 -1.40 -5.55
N PHE A 112 1.14 -2.56 -4.93
CA PHE A 112 1.68 -3.75 -5.61
C PHE A 112 0.68 -4.48 -6.52
N LYS A 113 -0.63 -4.16 -6.46
CA LYS A 113 -1.59 -4.58 -7.50
C LYS A 113 -1.32 -3.88 -8.84
N VAL A 114 -0.79 -2.66 -8.79
CA VAL A 114 -0.53 -1.81 -9.96
C VAL A 114 0.93 -1.90 -10.42
N LEU A 115 1.85 -2.09 -9.48
CA LEU A 115 3.28 -2.18 -9.74
C LEU A 115 3.80 -3.55 -9.35
N SER A 116 4.10 -4.39 -10.36
CA SER A 116 4.86 -5.59 -10.10
C SER A 116 6.29 -5.27 -9.67
N PHE A 117 6.96 -6.23 -9.03
CA PHE A 117 8.36 -6.08 -8.67
C PHE A 117 9.23 -5.84 -9.92
N GLU A 118 8.91 -6.49 -11.03
CA GLU A 118 9.59 -6.31 -12.32
C GLU A 118 9.37 -4.92 -12.91
N ASP A 119 8.18 -4.33 -12.76
CA ASP A 119 7.93 -2.95 -13.19
C ASP A 119 8.83 -1.98 -12.43
N LEU A 120 8.97 -2.18 -11.12
CA LEU A 120 9.82 -1.38 -10.26
C LEU A 120 11.30 -1.55 -10.63
N GLN A 121 11.74 -2.77 -10.94
CA GLN A 121 13.11 -3.01 -11.43
C GLN A 121 13.39 -2.28 -12.75
N LYS A 122 12.43 -2.22 -13.67
CA LYS A 122 12.58 -1.46 -14.94
C LYS A 122 12.67 0.04 -14.68
N MET A 123 11.92 0.55 -13.70
CA MET A 123 11.92 1.96 -13.34
C MET A 123 13.24 2.42 -12.71
N TYR A 124 13.97 1.52 -12.03
CA TYR A 124 15.24 1.84 -11.36
C TYR A 124 16.22 2.58 -12.27
N TYR A 125 16.52 2.04 -13.44
CA TYR A 125 17.56 2.59 -14.33
C TYR A 125 17.31 4.04 -14.76
N THR A 126 16.04 4.47 -14.80
CA THR A 126 15.67 5.84 -15.20
C THR A 126 15.45 6.75 -13.99
N LEU A 127 14.99 6.21 -12.86
CA LEU A 127 14.47 7.02 -11.75
C LEU A 127 15.36 7.03 -10.51
N HIS A 128 16.35 6.15 -10.37
CA HIS A 128 17.13 6.05 -9.13
C HIS A 128 18.00 7.28 -8.83
N GLU A 129 18.39 8.03 -9.85
CA GLU A 129 19.09 9.32 -9.72
C GLU A 129 18.16 10.54 -9.88
N ALA A 130 16.89 10.31 -10.22
CA ALA A 130 15.91 11.36 -10.40
C ALA A 130 15.29 11.79 -9.07
N ASP A 131 14.67 12.96 -9.07
CA ASP A 131 13.84 13.39 -7.94
C ASP A 131 12.67 12.40 -7.73
N ILE A 132 12.46 11.98 -6.49
CA ILE A 132 11.43 10.99 -6.11
C ILE A 132 10.01 11.41 -6.52
N THR A 133 9.74 12.70 -6.70
CA THR A 133 8.46 13.19 -7.22
C THR A 133 8.15 12.64 -8.63
N LYS A 134 9.16 12.34 -9.45
CA LYS A 134 8.95 11.70 -10.77
C LYS A 134 8.44 10.28 -10.65
N PHE A 135 8.91 9.53 -9.66
CA PHE A 135 8.33 8.24 -9.34
C PHE A 135 6.86 8.41 -8.93
N VAL A 136 6.56 9.35 -8.03
CA VAL A 136 5.19 9.64 -7.61
C VAL A 136 4.27 9.96 -8.79
N ASP A 137 4.68 10.85 -9.70
CA ASP A 137 3.87 11.23 -10.88
C ASP A 137 3.50 10.01 -11.74
N ILE A 138 4.48 9.12 -11.98
CA ILE A 138 4.28 7.90 -12.78
C ILE A 138 3.34 6.94 -12.05
N VAL A 139 3.56 6.71 -10.75
CA VAL A 139 2.73 5.78 -9.98
C VAL A 139 1.30 6.30 -9.84
N ASP A 140 1.11 7.60 -9.58
CA ASP A 140 -0.21 8.22 -9.51
C ASP A 140 -0.98 8.06 -10.82
N SER A 141 -0.31 8.23 -11.97
CA SER A 141 -0.92 8.01 -13.28
C SER A 141 -1.40 6.56 -13.45
N LYS A 142 -0.52 5.59 -13.16
CA LYS A 142 -0.85 4.16 -13.23
C LYS A 142 -1.97 3.76 -12.27
N ILE A 143 -1.97 4.30 -11.06
CA ILE A 143 -2.98 4.04 -10.03
C ILE A 143 -4.35 4.57 -10.48
N LYS A 144 -4.41 5.77 -11.06
CA LYS A 144 -5.66 6.35 -11.60
C LYS A 144 -6.22 5.53 -12.76
N GLU A 145 -5.35 5.03 -13.63
CA GLU A 145 -5.73 4.17 -14.75
C GLU A 145 -6.27 2.83 -14.25
N TYR A 146 -5.57 2.18 -13.31
CA TYR A 146 -5.95 0.88 -12.76
C TYR A 146 -7.25 0.96 -11.93
N PHE A 147 -7.36 1.96 -11.05
CA PHE A 147 -8.56 2.22 -10.23
C PHE A 147 -9.46 3.26 -10.89
N SER A 148 -9.87 2.99 -12.13
CA SER A 148 -10.76 3.87 -12.90
C SER A 148 -12.15 4.01 -12.25
N GLU A 149 -12.63 2.97 -11.57
CA GLU A 149 -13.85 3.00 -10.77
C GLU A 149 -13.60 3.55 -9.35
N THR A 150 -14.65 4.12 -8.75
CA THR A 150 -14.59 4.50 -7.33
C THR A 150 -14.54 3.25 -6.45
N ASN A 151 -13.95 3.38 -5.26
CA ASN A 151 -13.94 2.34 -4.25
C ASN A 151 -15.34 1.89 -3.87
N LEU A 152 -16.29 2.83 -3.75
CA LEU A 152 -17.70 2.51 -3.51
C LEU A 152 -18.26 1.58 -4.59
N LYS A 153 -18.06 1.93 -5.87
CA LYS A 153 -18.54 1.11 -6.99
C LYS A 153 -17.88 -0.26 -6.99
N ARG A 154 -16.55 -0.31 -6.86
CA ARG A 154 -15.75 -1.53 -6.89
C ARG A 154 -16.13 -2.50 -5.77
N ILE A 155 -16.31 -1.99 -4.54
CA ILE A 155 -16.70 -2.81 -3.39
C ILE A 155 -18.13 -3.28 -3.56
N ARG A 156 -19.06 -2.39 -3.94
CA ARG A 156 -20.47 -2.74 -4.19
C ARG A 156 -20.60 -3.86 -5.21
N THR A 157 -19.91 -3.77 -6.35
CA THR A 157 -19.98 -4.78 -7.41
C THR A 157 -19.32 -6.10 -7.00
N ALA A 158 -18.24 -6.06 -6.23
CA ALA A 158 -17.61 -7.27 -5.69
C ALA A 158 -18.53 -8.06 -4.74
N TYR A 159 -19.40 -7.37 -4.00
CA TYR A 159 -20.45 -7.98 -3.16
C TYR A 159 -21.74 -8.32 -3.94
N GLY A 160 -21.79 -8.06 -5.25
CA GLY A 160 -22.92 -8.41 -6.10
C GLY A 160 -24.15 -7.51 -5.94
N PHE A 161 -24.04 -6.35 -5.30
CA PHE A 161 -25.18 -5.45 -5.12
C PHE A 161 -25.36 -4.49 -6.30
N THR A 162 -26.60 -4.23 -6.67
CA THR A 162 -27.01 -3.08 -7.47
C THR A 162 -26.97 -1.79 -6.63
N GLN A 163 -27.01 -0.63 -7.29
CA GLN A 163 -27.10 0.66 -6.57
C GLN A 163 -28.38 0.77 -5.75
N ALA A 164 -29.49 0.17 -6.22
CA ALA A 164 -30.77 0.18 -5.53
C ALA A 164 -30.74 -0.70 -4.27
N GLU A 165 -30.16 -1.90 -4.34
CA GLU A 165 -30.01 -2.78 -3.17
C GLU A 165 -29.08 -2.18 -2.11
N LEU A 166 -27.99 -1.51 -2.52
CA LEU A 166 -27.15 -0.80 -1.56
C LEU A 166 -27.90 0.35 -0.90
N ALA A 167 -28.73 1.09 -1.66
CA ALA A 167 -29.54 2.17 -1.12
C ALA A 167 -30.51 1.68 -0.04
N GLU A 168 -31.19 0.56 -0.33
CA GLU A 168 -32.12 -0.08 0.60
C GLU A 168 -31.42 -0.56 1.88
N ARG A 169 -30.29 -1.26 1.75
CA ARG A 169 -29.54 -1.82 2.89
C ARG A 169 -28.86 -0.78 3.77
N SER A 170 -28.34 0.29 3.16
CA SER A 170 -27.60 1.33 3.88
C SER A 170 -28.49 2.48 4.37
N GLY A 171 -29.72 2.60 3.86
CA GLY A 171 -30.58 3.77 4.10
C GLY A 171 -30.09 5.06 3.43
N VAL A 172 -29.00 5.01 2.64
CA VAL A 172 -28.50 6.14 1.86
C VAL A 172 -29.25 6.19 0.53
N SER A 173 -29.77 7.37 0.17
CA SER A 173 -30.54 7.53 -1.07
C SER A 173 -29.80 7.03 -2.32
N LEU A 174 -30.52 6.38 -3.23
CA LEU A 174 -30.01 5.92 -4.54
C LEU A 174 -29.29 7.03 -5.30
N ARG A 175 -29.86 8.25 -5.29
CA ARG A 175 -29.25 9.42 -5.93
C ARG A 175 -27.88 9.76 -5.34
N SER A 176 -27.70 9.62 -4.03
CA SER A 176 -26.40 9.90 -3.40
C SER A 176 -25.35 8.87 -3.78
N ILE A 177 -25.71 7.58 -3.76
CA ILE A 177 -24.83 6.49 -4.23
C ILE A 177 -24.39 6.73 -5.68
N GLN A 178 -25.35 7.02 -6.59
CA GLN A 178 -25.05 7.36 -7.98
C GLN A 178 -24.07 8.53 -8.12
N MET A 179 -24.31 9.61 -7.36
CA MET A 179 -23.45 10.79 -7.39
C MET A 179 -22.04 10.52 -6.87
N TYR A 180 -21.89 9.67 -5.84
CA TYR A 180 -20.58 9.24 -5.36
C TYR A 180 -19.86 8.38 -6.40
N GLU A 181 -20.54 7.39 -6.99
CA GLU A 181 -19.91 6.48 -7.95
C GLU A 181 -19.49 7.16 -9.25
N GLN A 182 -20.23 8.20 -9.67
CA GLN A 182 -19.92 9.02 -10.83
C GLN A 182 -18.94 10.16 -10.54
N ARG A 183 -18.44 10.28 -9.29
CA ARG A 183 -17.58 11.37 -8.81
C ARG A 183 -18.19 12.78 -8.93
N ASN A 184 -19.52 12.87 -9.10
CA ASN A 184 -20.27 14.13 -9.04
C ASN A 184 -20.36 14.68 -7.61
N LYS A 185 -20.29 13.80 -6.61
CA LYS A 185 -20.07 14.16 -5.21
C LYS A 185 -18.81 13.48 -4.69
N ASN A 186 -18.03 14.23 -3.92
CA ASN A 186 -16.87 13.67 -3.23
C ASN A 186 -17.34 12.84 -2.02
N ILE A 187 -17.14 11.53 -2.07
CA ILE A 187 -17.49 10.61 -0.98
C ILE A 187 -16.69 10.90 0.31
N ASN A 188 -15.48 11.44 0.20
CA ASN A 188 -14.66 11.84 1.36
C ASN A 188 -15.29 13.02 2.13
N LYS A 189 -16.31 13.68 1.56
CA LYS A 189 -17.10 14.74 2.21
C LYS A 189 -18.51 14.29 2.59
N ALA A 190 -18.83 13.00 2.44
CA ALA A 190 -20.09 12.46 2.93
C ALA A 190 -20.14 12.54 4.47
N SER A 191 -21.34 12.63 5.05
CA SER A 191 -21.47 12.63 6.51
C SER A 191 -20.92 11.33 7.09
N ALA A 192 -20.39 11.40 8.31
CA ALA A 192 -19.88 10.21 9.01
C ALA A 192 -20.95 9.11 9.09
N ASP A 193 -22.21 9.48 9.37
CA ASP A 193 -23.33 8.53 9.38
C ASP A 193 -23.56 7.84 8.03
N SER A 194 -23.54 8.61 6.93
CA SER A 194 -23.74 8.03 5.58
C SER A 194 -22.61 7.07 5.24
N MET A 195 -21.37 7.48 5.53
CA MET A 195 -20.17 6.69 5.31
C MET A 195 -20.18 5.41 6.15
N TYR A 196 -20.54 5.51 7.42
CA TYR A 196 -20.65 4.38 8.33
C TYR A 196 -21.73 3.39 7.86
N SER A 197 -22.90 3.88 7.48
CA SER A 197 -23.99 3.03 6.97
C SER A 197 -23.63 2.31 5.67
N LEU A 198 -22.95 2.97 4.74
CA LEU A 198 -22.44 2.34 3.53
C LEU A 198 -21.42 1.25 3.85
N ALA A 199 -20.43 1.56 4.71
CA ALA A 199 -19.40 0.62 5.12
C ALA A 199 -19.98 -0.61 5.81
N ARG A 200 -20.94 -0.42 6.72
CA ARG A 200 -21.68 -1.49 7.39
C ARG A 200 -22.48 -2.36 6.43
N ALA A 201 -23.17 -1.76 5.45
CA ALA A 201 -23.93 -2.51 4.45
C ALA A 201 -23.03 -3.33 3.51
N LEU A 202 -21.82 -2.85 3.25
CA LEU A 202 -20.83 -3.49 2.39
C LEU A 202 -19.84 -4.41 3.12
N GLY A 203 -19.92 -4.49 4.46
CA GLY A 203 -18.98 -5.29 5.25
C GLY A 203 -17.53 -4.83 5.15
N CYS A 204 -17.28 -3.53 4.95
CA CYS A 204 -15.96 -2.93 4.89
C CYS A 204 -15.79 -1.83 5.95
N THR A 205 -14.59 -1.24 6.04
CA THR A 205 -14.38 -0.08 6.92
C THR A 205 -14.69 1.23 6.18
N MET A 206 -14.85 2.33 6.91
CA MET A 206 -15.06 3.64 6.28
C MET A 206 -13.85 4.05 5.43
N GLU A 207 -12.65 3.70 5.87
CA GLU A 207 -11.39 3.95 5.16
C GLU A 207 -11.34 3.28 3.80
N ASP A 208 -11.98 2.11 3.65
CA ASP A 208 -12.02 1.38 2.38
C ASP A 208 -12.85 2.10 1.30
N LEU A 209 -13.77 3.00 1.67
CA LEU A 209 -14.58 3.78 0.71
C LEU A 209 -13.95 5.14 0.37
N ILE A 210 -12.90 5.57 1.08
CA ILE A 210 -12.23 6.84 0.82
C ILE A 210 -11.48 6.78 -0.51
N GLU A 211 -11.61 7.83 -1.32
CA GLU A 211 -10.83 8.02 -2.54
C GLU A 211 -9.50 8.74 -2.21
N ARG A 212 -8.37 8.24 -2.74
CA ARG A 212 -7.03 8.79 -2.48
C ARG A 212 -6.41 9.40 -3.74
#